data_AF-G0PGW6-F1
#
_entry.id   AF-G0PGW6-F1
#
_cell.length_a   1.000
_cell.length_b   1.000
_cell.length_c   1.000
_cell.angle_alpha   90.00
_cell.angle_beta   90.00
_cell.angle_gamma   90.00
#
_symmetry.space_group_name_H-M   'P 1'
#
loop_
_entity.id
_entity.type
_entity.pdbx_description
1 polymer ?
#
loop_
_entity_poly.entity_id
_entity_poly.type
_entity_poly.pdbx_seq_one_letter_code
_entity_poly.pdbx_strand_id
1 'polypeptide(L)'
;MSRSFISILFLYFPISHGDITKMMIMYGTLTGKSEEAVSLPETNCTQLCLDEIECIAASWTTDNICLIYNMVLSYNDSDHVISIEQSTSDSKSIVAVKTSVSSDICPLLEDNIYGSVPTKRMLNNRYVTYNWRKTSNGWMMKQCSAAIVSRNTTFHLCLKPYSFAQDGNLANGLNHSEAMKFCETKNKTLLGLDRMVEITVPTNLPEVLEIIANNGFVFWLGGRGSDCENGECKTFWTDGWSIWNSTVKTEIINPCLAVANRTFVARECNEKLEGALCAWDFSEF
;
A
#
# COMPACT_ATOMS: atom_id res chain seq x y z
N MET A 1 -62.00 24.31 -22.80
CA MET A 1 -60.65 24.06 -23.33
C MET A 1 -59.67 24.06 -22.16
N SER A 2 -59.25 22.87 -21.73
CA SER A 2 -58.32 22.68 -20.62
C SER A 2 -56.89 22.94 -21.09
N ARG A 3 -56.14 23.81 -20.39
CA ARG A 3 -54.72 24.05 -20.62
C ARG A 3 -53.91 23.16 -19.68
N SER A 4 -53.30 22.11 -20.21
CA SER A 4 -52.30 21.32 -19.49
C SER A 4 -50.99 22.10 -19.41
N PHE A 5 -50.53 22.41 -18.20
CA PHE A 5 -49.17 22.86 -17.93
C PHE A 5 -48.26 21.62 -17.86
N ILE A 6 -47.27 21.55 -18.76
CA ILE A 6 -46.17 20.59 -18.66
C ILE A 6 -45.12 21.21 -17.73
N SER A 7 -45.07 20.75 -16.48
CA SER A 7 -43.95 21.04 -15.58
C SER A 7 -42.75 20.18 -15.98
N ILE A 8 -41.74 20.82 -16.58
CA ILE A 8 -40.44 20.19 -16.82
C ILE A 8 -39.66 20.24 -15.51
N LEU A 9 -39.62 19.09 -14.81
CA LEU A 9 -38.80 18.90 -13.63
C LEU A 9 -37.34 18.72 -14.07
N PHE A 10 -36.55 19.79 -14.01
CA PHE A 10 -35.08 19.70 -14.14
C PHE A 10 -34.52 19.07 -12.86
N LEU A 11 -34.29 17.76 -12.90
CA LEU A 11 -33.46 17.07 -11.92
C LEU A 11 -32.01 17.54 -12.12
N TYR A 12 -31.59 18.50 -11.29
CA TYR A 12 -30.17 18.82 -11.10
C TYR A 12 -29.50 17.61 -10.43
N PHE A 13 -28.94 16.72 -11.24
CA PHE A 13 -27.95 15.77 -10.73
C PHE A 13 -26.70 16.58 -10.37
N PRO A 14 -26.21 16.53 -9.10
CA PRO A 14 -24.90 17.09 -8.81
C PRO A 14 -23.88 16.34 -9.65
N ILE A 15 -23.24 17.06 -10.58
CA ILE A 15 -22.05 16.57 -11.27
C ILE A 15 -20.98 16.45 -10.18
N SER A 16 -20.82 15.25 -9.64
CA SER A 16 -19.65 14.85 -8.89
C SER A 16 -18.44 15.11 -9.80
N HIS A 17 -17.74 16.23 -9.59
CA HIS A 17 -16.47 16.48 -10.24
C HIS A 17 -15.50 15.43 -9.68
N GLY A 18 -15.28 14.36 -10.42
CA GLY A 18 -14.28 13.36 -10.09
C GLY A 18 -12.88 13.96 -10.20
N ASP A 19 -11.96 13.52 -9.35
CA ASP A 19 -10.58 13.97 -9.41
C ASP A 19 -9.96 13.73 -10.80
N ILE A 20 -9.18 14.69 -11.28
CA ILE A 20 -8.51 14.67 -12.58
C ILE A 20 -7.03 14.34 -12.35
N THR A 21 -6.51 13.34 -13.04
CA THR A 21 -5.08 13.02 -13.02
C THR A 21 -4.29 14.01 -13.86
N LYS A 22 -3.25 14.60 -13.29
CA LYS A 22 -2.35 15.56 -13.96
C LYS A 22 -0.88 15.29 -13.61
N MET A 23 0.01 15.90 -14.38
CA MET A 23 1.44 15.97 -14.07
C MET A 23 1.77 17.35 -13.49
N MET A 24 2.28 17.38 -12.27
CA MET A 24 2.74 18.58 -11.58
C MET A 24 4.24 18.75 -11.79
N ILE A 25 4.64 19.88 -12.40
CA ILE A 25 6.02 20.14 -12.80
C ILE A 25 6.74 20.97 -11.72
N MET A 26 7.99 20.61 -11.39
CA MET A 26 8.84 21.32 -10.44
C MET A 26 10.33 21.20 -10.80
N TYR A 27 11.13 22.14 -10.32
CA TYR A 27 12.58 22.10 -10.48
C TYR A 27 13.22 21.22 -9.43
N GLY A 28 13.98 20.23 -9.88
CA GLY A 28 14.65 19.29 -9.00
C GLY A 28 15.21 18.09 -9.72
N THR A 29 15.94 17.28 -8.97
CA THR A 29 16.52 16.02 -9.44
C THR A 29 15.80 14.87 -8.76
N LEU A 30 15.30 13.92 -9.55
CA LEU A 30 14.70 12.71 -8.98
C LEU A 30 15.79 11.68 -8.66
N THR A 31 15.73 11.10 -7.47
CA THR A 31 16.59 10.00 -7.03
C THR A 31 15.73 8.79 -6.66
N GLY A 32 16.18 7.60 -7.03
CA GLY A 32 15.42 6.36 -6.87
C GLY A 32 15.66 5.39 -8.03
N LYS A 33 14.95 4.26 -8.03
CA LYS A 33 15.00 3.27 -9.12
C LYS A 33 14.09 3.75 -10.26
N SER A 34 14.69 4.17 -11.37
CA SER A 34 13.96 4.47 -12.61
C SER A 34 13.88 3.22 -13.50
N GLU A 35 13.04 3.30 -14.52
CA GLU A 35 13.20 2.47 -15.72
C GLU A 35 14.44 2.90 -16.52
N GLU A 36 14.67 2.22 -17.65
CA GLU A 36 15.74 2.56 -18.58
C GLU A 36 15.53 3.97 -19.15
N ALA A 37 16.64 4.69 -19.31
CA ALA A 37 16.63 6.04 -19.84
C ALA A 37 16.23 6.05 -21.33
N VAL A 38 15.29 6.91 -21.69
CA VAL A 38 14.82 7.05 -23.07
C VAL A 38 15.11 8.47 -23.55
N SER A 39 15.64 8.62 -24.77
CA SER A 39 15.83 9.95 -25.36
C SER A 39 14.51 10.47 -25.92
N LEU A 40 13.89 11.45 -25.25
CA LEU A 40 12.61 12.04 -25.61
C LEU A 40 12.56 13.54 -25.26
N PRO A 41 11.89 14.38 -26.08
CA PRO A 41 11.56 15.75 -25.70
C PRO A 41 10.70 15.81 -24.43
N GLU A 42 10.79 16.91 -23.69
CA GLU A 42 10.06 17.17 -22.43
C GLU A 42 8.56 16.87 -22.50
N THR A 43 7.87 17.43 -23.49
CA THR A 43 6.41 17.26 -23.67
C THR A 43 6.03 15.80 -23.86
N ASN A 44 6.93 15.01 -24.45
CA ASN A 44 6.69 13.60 -24.71
C ASN A 44 7.02 12.76 -23.46
N CYS A 45 7.99 13.17 -22.64
CA CYS A 45 8.32 12.51 -21.38
C CYS A 45 7.18 12.62 -20.36
N THR A 46 6.64 13.82 -20.18
CA THR A 46 5.50 14.07 -19.27
C THR A 46 4.23 13.36 -19.73
N GLN A 47 3.92 13.41 -21.04
CA GLN A 47 2.78 12.70 -21.61
C GLN A 47 2.94 11.18 -21.52
N LEU A 48 4.14 10.65 -21.79
CA LEU A 48 4.43 9.22 -21.64
C LEU A 48 4.14 8.74 -20.22
N CYS A 49 4.63 9.47 -19.21
CA CYS A 49 4.30 9.13 -17.83
C CYS A 49 2.80 9.26 -17.55
N LEU A 50 2.13 10.31 -18.04
CA LEU A 50 0.69 10.50 -17.82
C LEU A 50 -0.13 9.31 -18.33
N ASP A 51 0.21 8.81 -19.52
CA ASP A 51 -0.47 7.69 -20.18
C ASP A 51 -0.08 6.33 -19.61
N GLU A 52 1.15 6.19 -19.08
CA GLU A 52 1.57 4.95 -18.42
C GLU A 52 0.87 4.74 -17.08
N ILE A 53 0.14 3.63 -17.01
CA ILE A 53 -0.76 3.30 -15.89
C ILE A 53 -0.03 3.35 -14.54
N GLU A 54 1.16 2.76 -14.44
CA GLU A 54 1.90 2.61 -13.18
C GLU A 54 2.93 3.74 -12.96
N CYS A 55 3.04 4.71 -13.87
CA CYS A 55 3.97 5.82 -13.72
C CYS A 55 3.51 6.82 -12.67
N ILE A 56 4.43 7.19 -11.79
CA ILE A 56 4.20 8.11 -10.67
C ILE A 56 5.03 9.38 -10.78
N ALA A 57 6.15 9.35 -11.50
CA ALA A 57 6.98 10.51 -11.75
C ALA A 57 7.82 10.33 -13.02
N ALA A 58 8.22 11.46 -13.60
CA ALA A 58 9.19 11.51 -14.68
C ALA A 58 10.21 12.62 -14.38
N SER A 59 11.44 12.44 -14.83
CA SER A 59 12.44 13.50 -14.83
C SER A 59 13.06 13.64 -16.20
N TRP A 60 13.43 14.85 -16.58
CA TRP A 60 14.17 15.09 -17.81
C TRP A 60 15.31 16.07 -17.61
N THR A 61 16.38 15.82 -18.36
CA THR A 61 17.54 16.70 -18.41
C THR A 61 17.52 17.53 -19.70
N THR A 62 18.41 18.52 -19.77
CA THR A 62 18.60 19.37 -20.96
C THR A 62 19.00 18.61 -22.21
N ASP A 63 19.52 17.40 -22.06
CA ASP A 63 19.97 16.55 -23.17
C ASP A 63 18.83 15.69 -23.71
N ASN A 64 17.58 16.01 -23.37
CA ASN A 64 16.37 15.25 -23.72
C ASN A 64 16.45 13.79 -23.24
N ILE A 65 17.08 13.55 -22.10
CA ILE A 65 17.07 12.24 -21.45
C ILE A 65 15.87 12.21 -20.51
N CYS A 66 14.91 11.37 -20.82
CA CYS A 66 13.73 11.10 -20.01
C CYS A 66 13.96 9.86 -19.15
N LEU A 67 13.68 9.99 -17.85
CA LEU A 67 13.64 8.89 -16.91
C LEU A 67 12.21 8.76 -16.39
N ILE A 68 11.65 7.56 -16.49
CA ILE A 68 10.31 7.23 -16.01
C ILE A 68 10.45 6.45 -14.70
N TYR A 69 9.63 6.81 -13.73
CA TYR A 69 9.60 6.16 -12.42
C TYR A 69 8.21 5.59 -12.20
N ASN A 70 8.16 4.26 -12.18
CA ASN A 70 6.94 3.49 -11.96
C ASN A 70 6.79 3.11 -10.49
N MET A 71 5.56 2.85 -10.08
CA MET A 71 5.26 2.24 -8.79
C MET A 71 5.82 0.81 -8.79
N VAL A 72 6.75 0.51 -7.88
CA VAL A 72 7.32 -0.82 -7.74
C VAL A 72 6.61 -1.56 -6.60
N LEU A 73 5.75 -2.50 -6.95
CA LEU A 73 5.14 -3.44 -6.02
C LEU A 73 5.83 -4.79 -6.23
N SER A 74 6.74 -5.14 -5.34
CA SER A 74 7.57 -6.35 -5.44
C SER A 74 7.89 -6.86 -4.05
N TYR A 75 7.41 -8.05 -3.69
CA TYR A 75 7.57 -8.59 -2.34
C TYR A 75 9.03 -8.93 -2.01
N ASN A 76 9.85 -9.16 -3.03
CA ASN A 76 11.28 -9.41 -2.84
C ASN A 76 12.09 -8.12 -2.68
N ASP A 77 11.56 -6.99 -3.12
CA ASP A 77 12.25 -5.72 -3.03
C ASP A 77 12.05 -5.08 -1.65
N SER A 78 13.08 -4.38 -1.19
CA SER A 78 12.98 -3.48 -0.04
C SER A 78 12.01 -2.35 -0.36
N ASP A 79 11.37 -1.79 0.67
CA ASP A 79 10.60 -0.55 0.51
C ASP A 79 11.50 0.50 -0.16
N HIS A 80 11.03 1.06 -1.27
CA HIS A 80 11.80 2.03 -2.05
C HIS A 80 11.45 3.45 -1.59
N VAL A 81 12.48 4.29 -1.50
CA VAL A 81 12.32 5.72 -1.30
C VAL A 81 12.67 6.39 -2.62
N ILE A 82 11.76 7.24 -3.09
CA ILE A 82 12.01 8.13 -4.22
C ILE A 82 12.00 9.54 -3.67
N SER A 83 13.02 10.32 -4.02
CA SER A 83 13.15 11.69 -3.53
C SER A 83 13.33 12.65 -4.69
N ILE A 84 12.88 13.88 -4.48
CA ILE A 84 13.07 15.03 -5.35
C ILE A 84 13.94 15.99 -4.57
N GLU A 85 15.19 16.15 -4.98
CA GLU A 85 16.06 17.19 -4.45
C GLU A 85 15.72 18.49 -5.15
N GLN A 86 15.19 19.45 -4.39
CA GLN A 86 14.80 20.75 -4.92
C GLN A 86 16.02 21.45 -5.50
N SER A 87 15.87 21.91 -6.73
CA SER A 87 16.89 22.69 -7.40
C SER A 87 16.38 24.08 -7.74
N THR A 88 17.30 24.99 -8.03
CA THR A 88 16.97 26.29 -8.62
C THR A 88 16.57 26.12 -10.09
N SER A 89 15.83 27.09 -10.63
CA SER A 89 15.48 27.14 -12.06
C SER A 89 16.70 27.02 -12.99
N ASP A 90 17.86 27.46 -12.50
CA ASP A 90 19.12 27.50 -13.25
C ASP A 90 19.76 26.12 -13.46
N SER A 91 19.40 25.11 -12.66
CA SER A 91 19.94 23.75 -12.79
C SER A 91 19.42 23.02 -14.03
N LYS A 92 18.30 23.50 -14.60
CA LYS A 92 17.59 22.91 -15.75
C LYS A 92 17.22 21.43 -15.59
N SER A 93 17.23 20.90 -14.37
CA SER A 93 16.67 19.58 -14.07
C SER A 93 15.22 19.79 -13.63
N ILE A 94 14.32 19.12 -14.33
CA ILE A 94 12.89 19.27 -14.11
C ILE A 94 12.30 17.88 -13.86
N VAL A 95 11.37 17.85 -12.92
CA VAL A 95 10.62 16.69 -12.51
C VAL A 95 9.14 16.96 -12.70
N ALA A 96 8.40 15.94 -13.11
CA ALA A 96 6.96 15.94 -13.13
C ALA A 96 6.42 14.79 -12.27
N VAL A 97 5.55 15.10 -11.33
CA VAL A 97 4.89 14.13 -10.44
C VAL A 97 3.46 13.93 -10.90
N LYS A 98 3.03 12.67 -11.04
CA LYS A 98 1.62 12.37 -11.32
C LYS A 98 0.81 12.58 -10.04
N THR A 99 -0.32 13.27 -10.14
CA THR A 99 -1.15 13.66 -8.99
C THR A 99 -2.62 13.72 -9.37
N SER A 100 -3.49 13.59 -8.38
CA SER A 100 -4.94 13.74 -8.53
C SER A 100 -5.35 15.12 -8.01
N VAL A 101 -5.99 15.94 -8.86
CA VAL A 101 -6.45 17.29 -8.48
C VAL A 101 -7.96 17.43 -8.69
N SER A 102 -8.61 18.15 -7.79
CA SER A 102 -10.07 18.36 -7.80
C SER A 102 -10.54 19.42 -8.80
N SER A 103 -9.61 20.17 -9.39
CA SER A 103 -9.92 21.22 -10.37
C SER A 103 -8.78 21.45 -11.35
N ASP A 104 -9.02 22.27 -12.37
CA ASP A 104 -7.98 22.65 -13.32
C ASP A 104 -6.93 23.63 -12.75
N ILE A 105 -7.14 24.11 -11.52
CA ILE A 105 -6.24 25.04 -10.86
C ILE A 105 -5.03 24.27 -10.31
N CYS A 106 -3.83 24.74 -10.64
CA CYS A 106 -2.60 24.19 -10.07
C CYS A 106 -2.64 24.39 -8.55
N PRO A 107 -2.64 23.31 -7.74
CA PRO A 107 -2.74 23.44 -6.30
C PRO A 107 -1.48 24.12 -5.75
N LEU A 108 -1.63 24.83 -4.64
CA LEU A 108 -0.47 25.31 -3.91
C LEU A 108 0.34 24.09 -3.45
N LEU A 109 1.66 24.16 -3.62
CA LEU A 109 2.59 23.15 -3.12
C LEU A 109 2.61 23.24 -1.59
N GLU A 110 1.66 22.55 -0.96
CA GLU A 110 1.56 22.38 0.48
C GLU A 110 2.68 21.47 1.00
N ASP A 111 2.46 20.77 2.11
CA ASP A 111 3.40 19.79 2.65
C ASP A 111 3.25 18.40 1.99
N ASN A 112 2.20 18.18 1.19
CA ASN A 112 1.85 16.89 0.61
C ASN A 112 1.38 16.99 -0.85
N ILE A 113 1.75 16.02 -1.68
CA ILE A 113 1.21 15.81 -3.04
C ILE A 113 0.69 14.38 -3.11
N TYR A 114 -0.62 14.25 -3.29
CA TYR A 114 -1.29 12.96 -3.38
C TYR A 114 -1.48 12.54 -4.82
N GLY A 115 -1.30 11.25 -5.09
CA GLY A 115 -1.61 10.65 -6.36
C GLY A 115 -2.12 9.23 -6.20
N SER A 116 -2.72 8.69 -7.25
CA SER A 116 -3.14 7.30 -7.30
C SER A 116 -2.94 6.71 -8.68
N VAL A 117 -2.40 5.50 -8.75
CA VAL A 117 -2.20 4.76 -10.01
C VAL A 117 -2.86 3.40 -9.94
N PRO A 118 -3.49 2.90 -11.02
CA PRO A 118 -3.90 1.52 -11.08
C PRO A 118 -2.67 0.61 -11.07
N THR A 119 -2.82 -0.60 -10.56
CA THR A 119 -1.75 -1.61 -10.59
C THR A 119 -2.15 -2.74 -11.54
N LYS A 120 -1.31 -3.00 -12.54
CA LYS A 120 -1.57 -4.00 -13.59
C LYS A 120 -1.42 -5.43 -13.06
N ARG A 121 -0.58 -5.66 -12.05
CA ARG A 121 -0.15 -7.02 -11.66
C ARG A 121 -0.66 -7.55 -10.33
N MET A 122 -0.79 -6.72 -9.30
CA MET A 122 -0.89 -7.24 -7.91
C MET A 122 -2.23 -7.04 -7.22
N LEU A 123 -3.11 -6.14 -7.68
CA LEU A 123 -4.35 -5.82 -6.99
C LEU A 123 -5.61 -5.82 -7.89
N ASN A 124 -5.63 -6.56 -9.01
CA ASN A 124 -6.77 -6.61 -9.94
C ASN A 124 -7.26 -5.21 -10.38
N ASN A 125 -6.37 -4.36 -10.91
CA ASN A 125 -6.70 -2.99 -11.32
C ASN A 125 -7.20 -2.08 -10.18
N ARG A 126 -6.91 -2.39 -8.90
CA ARG A 126 -7.11 -1.41 -7.83
C ARG A 126 -6.09 -0.30 -7.92
N TYR A 127 -6.54 0.87 -7.50
CA TYR A 127 -5.71 2.06 -7.36
C TYR A 127 -4.87 1.95 -6.11
N VAL A 128 -3.57 2.21 -6.26
CA VAL A 128 -2.64 2.43 -5.17
C VAL A 128 -2.43 3.92 -5.04
N THR A 129 -2.72 4.44 -3.86
CA THR A 129 -2.45 5.82 -3.48
C THR A 129 -0.99 5.96 -3.03
N TYR A 130 -0.39 7.09 -3.32
CA TYR A 130 0.92 7.49 -2.82
C TYR A 130 0.89 8.96 -2.42
N ASN A 131 1.80 9.32 -1.50
CA ASN A 131 1.96 10.67 -1.01
C ASN A 131 3.43 11.08 -1.12
N TRP A 132 3.69 12.20 -1.76
CA TRP A 132 4.97 12.89 -1.66
C TRP A 132 4.89 13.90 -0.53
N ARG A 133 5.79 13.81 0.42
CA ARG A 133 5.88 14.75 1.53
C ARG A 133 7.03 15.72 1.32
N LYS A 134 6.78 16.99 1.63
CA LYS A 134 7.80 18.03 1.62
C LYS A 134 8.82 17.79 2.73
N THR A 135 10.09 17.93 2.38
CA THR A 135 11.23 17.89 3.30
C THR A 135 11.96 19.24 3.28
N SER A 136 12.99 19.41 4.09
CA SER A 136 13.80 20.64 4.07
C SER A 136 14.48 20.88 2.71
N ASN A 137 14.70 19.83 1.92
CA ASN A 137 15.49 19.86 0.70
C ASN A 137 14.69 19.46 -0.55
N GLY A 138 13.35 19.39 -0.47
CA GLY A 138 12.49 19.05 -1.59
C GLY A 138 11.35 18.13 -1.19
N TRP A 139 11.22 16.96 -1.83
CA TRP A 139 10.10 16.03 -1.63
C TRP A 139 10.58 14.60 -1.50
N MET A 140 9.82 13.78 -0.79
CA MET A 140 10.11 12.37 -0.60
C MET A 140 8.82 11.56 -0.63
N MET A 141 8.84 10.43 -1.31
CA MET A 141 7.77 9.45 -1.31
C MET A 141 8.36 8.08 -0.97
N LYS A 142 7.73 7.41 -0.01
CA LYS A 142 8.01 6.00 0.29
C LYS A 142 7.03 5.14 -0.49
N GLN A 143 7.53 4.11 -1.15
CA GLN A 143 6.70 3.11 -1.80
C GLN A 143 6.47 1.92 -0.87
N CYS A 144 5.24 1.41 -0.89
CA CYS A 144 4.90 0.13 -0.32
C CYS A 144 5.35 -0.97 -1.29
N SER A 145 6.40 -1.75 -1.00
CA SER A 145 6.77 -2.85 -1.89
C SER A 145 5.87 -4.09 -1.74
N ALA A 146 4.75 -3.97 -1.04
CA ALA A 146 3.90 -5.09 -0.63
C ALA A 146 2.41 -4.82 -0.91
N ALA A 147 1.50 -5.54 -0.26
CA ALA A 147 0.07 -5.31 -0.42
C ALA A 147 -0.38 -4.09 0.37
N ILE A 148 -1.34 -3.32 -0.15
CA ILE A 148 -1.95 -2.21 0.58
C ILE A 148 -3.37 -2.57 1.00
N VAL A 149 -3.69 -2.31 2.26
CA VAL A 149 -5.05 -2.42 2.79
C VAL A 149 -5.48 -1.06 3.32
N SER A 150 -6.64 -0.61 2.86
CA SER A 150 -7.24 0.66 3.30
C SER A 150 -8.31 0.35 4.35
N ARG A 151 -8.16 0.86 5.56
CA ARG A 151 -9.20 0.75 6.60
C ARG A 151 -10.23 1.86 6.46
N ASN A 152 -9.78 3.04 6.04
CA ASN A 152 -10.62 4.17 5.70
C ASN A 152 -9.94 5.03 4.59
N THR A 153 -10.44 6.23 4.35
CA THR A 153 -9.95 7.13 3.28
C THR A 153 -8.59 7.76 3.58
N THR A 154 -8.13 7.74 4.83
CA THR A 154 -6.89 8.41 5.28
C THR A 154 -5.91 7.45 5.95
N PHE A 155 -6.29 6.19 6.16
CA PHE A 155 -5.49 5.20 6.86
C PHE A 155 -5.29 3.94 6.00
N HIS A 156 -4.05 3.75 5.59
CA HIS A 156 -3.59 2.68 4.71
C HIS A 156 -2.45 1.93 5.38
N LEU A 157 -2.54 0.61 5.41
CA LEU A 157 -1.50 -0.27 5.88
C LEU A 157 -0.80 -0.92 4.70
N CYS A 158 0.52 -0.95 4.76
CA CYS A 158 1.31 -1.87 3.98
C CYS A 158 1.39 -3.22 4.68
N LEU A 159 1.13 -4.31 3.95
CA LEU A 159 1.11 -5.67 4.43
C LEU A 159 2.14 -6.51 3.67
N LYS A 160 3.08 -7.10 4.38
CA LYS A 160 4.09 -8.00 3.81
C LYS A 160 4.06 -9.35 4.53
N PRO A 161 3.70 -10.43 3.82
CA PRO A 161 3.90 -11.79 4.34
C PRO A 161 5.39 -12.13 4.29
N TYR A 162 5.90 -12.71 5.37
CA TYR A 162 7.26 -13.22 5.46
C TYR A 162 7.24 -14.72 5.69
N SER A 163 7.89 -15.47 4.80
CA SER A 163 8.14 -16.90 4.98
C SER A 163 9.49 -17.11 5.64
N PHE A 164 9.52 -17.83 6.75
CA PHE A 164 10.74 -18.17 7.47
C PHE A 164 11.51 -19.32 6.81
N ALA A 165 10.87 -20.14 5.99
CA ALA A 165 11.54 -21.21 5.24
C ALA A 165 12.52 -20.65 4.19
N GLN A 166 12.28 -19.44 3.68
CA GLN A 166 13.17 -18.79 2.71
C GLN A 166 14.38 -18.12 3.37
N ASP A 167 14.28 -17.78 4.66
CA ASP A 167 15.39 -17.28 5.46
C ASP A 167 16.08 -18.48 6.10
N GLY A 168 17.08 -19.07 5.41
CA GLY A 168 17.67 -20.40 5.70
C GLY A 168 18.15 -20.68 7.14
N ASN A 169 18.10 -19.68 8.03
CA ASN A 169 18.34 -19.81 9.47
C ASN A 169 17.07 -20.11 10.30
N LEU A 170 15.87 -20.04 9.71
CA LEU A 170 14.57 -20.13 10.39
C LEU A 170 13.68 -21.27 9.86
N ALA A 171 14.30 -22.31 9.27
CA ALA A 171 13.61 -23.44 8.65
C ALA A 171 12.60 -24.17 9.57
N ASN A 172 12.73 -24.04 10.89
CA ASN A 172 11.82 -24.64 11.87
C ASN A 172 10.64 -23.73 12.27
N GLY A 173 10.45 -22.59 11.59
CA GLY A 173 9.44 -21.60 11.93
C GLY A 173 9.74 -20.82 13.21
N LEU A 174 8.88 -19.84 13.52
CA LEU A 174 8.94 -19.02 14.72
C LEU A 174 7.67 -19.19 15.54
N ASN A 175 7.78 -19.09 16.86
CA ASN A 175 6.61 -18.93 17.72
C ASN A 175 6.04 -17.51 17.66
N HIS A 176 4.88 -17.27 18.28
CA HIS A 176 4.18 -15.98 18.15
C HIS A 176 5.04 -14.79 18.65
N SER A 177 5.71 -14.96 19.80
CA SER A 177 6.55 -13.89 20.35
C SER A 177 7.80 -13.64 19.52
N GLU A 178 8.38 -14.68 18.93
CA GLU A 178 9.53 -14.57 18.03
C GLU A 178 9.14 -13.90 16.71
N ALA A 179 7.97 -14.25 16.16
CA ALA A 179 7.41 -13.63 14.97
C ALA A 179 7.12 -12.13 15.17
N MET A 180 6.64 -11.75 16.36
CA MET A 180 6.44 -10.34 16.72
C MET A 180 7.76 -9.57 16.68
N LYS A 181 8.78 -10.09 17.36
CA LYS A 181 10.14 -9.51 17.36
C LYS A 181 10.73 -9.46 15.94
N PHE A 182 10.49 -10.49 15.13
CA PHE A 182 10.92 -10.52 13.74
C PHE A 182 10.36 -9.32 12.95
N CYS A 183 9.04 -9.06 13.03
CA CYS A 183 8.45 -7.88 12.38
C CYS A 183 9.08 -6.58 12.93
N GLU A 184 9.30 -6.48 14.23
CA GLU A 184 9.93 -5.31 14.87
C GLU A 184 11.34 -5.06 14.32
N THR A 185 12.15 -6.09 14.09
CA THR A 185 13.49 -5.95 13.48
C THR A 185 13.46 -5.37 12.06
N LYS A 186 12.29 -5.40 11.41
CA LYS A 186 12.06 -4.81 10.08
C LYS A 186 11.36 -3.45 10.17
N ASN A 187 11.22 -2.86 11.36
CA ASN A 187 10.42 -1.67 11.65
C ASN A 187 8.96 -1.84 11.22
N LYS A 188 8.39 -3.00 11.52
CA LYS A 188 7.00 -3.39 11.22
C LYS A 188 6.37 -4.02 12.47
N THR A 189 5.07 -4.24 12.44
CA THR A 189 4.32 -4.89 13.52
C THR A 189 3.59 -6.10 12.98
N LEU A 190 3.32 -7.13 13.78
CA LEU A 190 2.42 -8.20 13.34
C LEU A 190 1.02 -7.63 13.08
N LEU A 191 0.43 -7.98 11.93
CA LEU A 191 -0.87 -7.45 11.52
C LEU A 191 -1.97 -7.89 12.48
N GLY A 192 -2.67 -6.92 13.08
CA GLY A 192 -4.02 -7.14 13.58
C GLY A 192 -5.05 -6.89 12.48
N LEU A 193 -6.30 -7.34 12.66
CA LEU A 193 -7.33 -7.19 11.64
C LEU A 193 -8.34 -6.10 12.02
N ASP A 194 -8.75 -5.27 11.06
CA ASP A 194 -9.96 -4.43 11.18
C ASP A 194 -11.20 -5.15 10.64
N ARG A 195 -11.01 -6.06 9.66
CA ARG A 195 -12.08 -6.84 9.03
C ARG A 195 -11.52 -8.15 8.51
N MET A 196 -12.35 -9.19 8.45
CA MET A 196 -11.99 -10.49 7.86
C MET A 196 -11.50 -10.39 6.41
N VAL A 197 -12.00 -9.41 5.65
CA VAL A 197 -11.59 -9.22 4.25
C VAL A 197 -10.10 -8.87 4.12
N GLU A 198 -9.48 -8.29 5.15
CA GLU A 198 -8.05 -7.95 5.15
C GLU A 198 -7.15 -9.19 5.02
N ILE A 199 -7.62 -10.36 5.47
CA ILE A 199 -6.91 -11.64 5.31
C ILE A 199 -6.85 -12.06 3.83
N THR A 200 -7.87 -11.71 3.05
CA THR A 200 -7.96 -12.13 1.65
C THR A 200 -6.96 -11.40 0.76
N VAL A 201 -6.62 -10.16 1.10
CA VAL A 201 -5.73 -9.30 0.32
C VAL A 201 -4.33 -9.92 0.16
N PRO A 202 -3.61 -10.29 1.24
CA PRO A 202 -2.32 -10.94 1.10
C PRO A 202 -2.44 -12.36 0.51
N THR A 203 -3.53 -13.09 0.75
CA THR A 203 -3.67 -14.48 0.26
C THR A 203 -4.04 -14.64 -1.21
N ASN A 204 -4.39 -13.55 -1.90
CA ASN A 204 -4.71 -13.54 -3.33
C ASN A 204 -3.54 -13.05 -4.21
N LEU A 205 -2.39 -12.75 -3.60
CA LEU A 205 -1.22 -12.27 -4.32
C LEU A 205 -0.56 -13.43 -5.06
N PRO A 206 -0.20 -13.29 -6.36
CA PRO A 206 0.40 -14.38 -7.14
C PRO A 206 1.58 -15.08 -6.49
N GLU A 207 2.46 -14.33 -5.84
CA GLU A 207 3.65 -14.86 -5.15
C GLU A 207 3.29 -15.58 -3.84
N VAL A 208 2.28 -15.07 -3.12
CA VAL A 208 1.70 -15.77 -1.96
C VAL A 208 0.90 -16.98 -2.40
N LEU A 209 0.30 -16.97 -3.60
CA LEU A 209 -0.38 -18.14 -4.18
C LEU A 209 0.62 -19.23 -4.56
N GLU A 210 1.78 -18.88 -5.09
CA GLU A 210 2.87 -19.83 -5.36
C GLU A 210 3.41 -20.47 -4.09
N ILE A 211 3.56 -19.65 -3.05
CA ILE A 211 3.85 -20.10 -1.69
C ILE A 211 2.72 -21.03 -1.23
N ILE A 212 1.47 -20.56 -1.14
CA ILE A 212 0.27 -21.33 -0.71
C ILE A 212 0.12 -22.67 -1.44
N ALA A 213 0.32 -22.71 -2.75
CA ALA A 213 0.07 -23.87 -3.60
C ALA A 213 0.98 -25.07 -3.28
N ASN A 214 2.15 -24.83 -2.69
CA ASN A 214 3.15 -25.88 -2.48
C ASN A 214 3.07 -26.55 -1.10
N ASN A 215 2.76 -25.83 0.00
CA ASN A 215 2.85 -26.41 1.36
C ASN A 215 1.64 -26.19 2.29
N GLY A 216 0.61 -25.43 1.90
CA GLY A 216 -0.49 -25.05 2.81
C GLY A 216 0.00 -24.11 3.93
N PHE A 217 -0.30 -22.82 3.80
CA PHE A 217 0.43 -21.81 4.57
C PHE A 217 -0.29 -21.33 5.83
N VAL A 218 0.50 -21.15 6.89
CA VAL A 218 0.07 -20.59 8.17
C VAL A 218 0.96 -19.41 8.59
N PHE A 219 0.37 -18.23 8.77
CA PHE A 219 1.08 -17.02 9.20
C PHE A 219 0.57 -16.53 10.55
N TRP A 220 1.49 -16.13 11.42
CA TRP A 220 1.14 -15.41 12.65
C TRP A 220 0.50 -14.06 12.35
N LEU A 221 -0.49 -13.71 13.16
CA LEU A 221 -1.11 -12.39 13.26
C LEU A 221 -0.78 -11.76 14.62
N GLY A 222 -0.97 -10.44 14.74
CA GLY A 222 -0.75 -9.68 15.98
C GLY A 222 -1.86 -9.87 17.02
N GLY A 223 -2.69 -10.91 16.87
CA GLY A 223 -3.87 -11.14 17.68
C GLY A 223 -3.68 -12.22 18.74
N ARG A 224 -4.44 -12.10 19.83
CA ARG A 224 -4.58 -13.13 20.87
C ARG A 224 -6.04 -13.33 21.25
N GLY A 225 -6.35 -14.52 21.75
CA GLY A 225 -7.63 -14.84 22.37
C GLY A 225 -7.55 -14.74 23.89
N SER A 226 -8.66 -14.34 24.51
CA SER A 226 -8.88 -14.32 25.96
C SER A 226 -10.37 -14.54 26.27
N ASP A 227 -10.76 -14.57 27.54
CA ASP A 227 -12.16 -14.73 27.98
C ASP A 227 -12.88 -15.88 27.27
N CYS A 228 -12.27 -17.07 27.29
CA CYS A 228 -12.79 -18.23 26.56
C CYS A 228 -14.00 -18.85 27.28
N GLU A 229 -15.17 -18.82 26.63
CA GLU A 229 -16.40 -19.41 27.14
C GLU A 229 -16.96 -20.39 26.09
N ASN A 230 -17.28 -21.62 26.49
CA ASN A 230 -17.85 -22.65 25.61
C ASN A 230 -17.04 -22.91 24.32
N GLY A 231 -15.71 -22.81 24.40
CA GLY A 231 -14.83 -23.02 23.24
C GLY A 231 -14.78 -21.84 22.28
N GLU A 232 -15.23 -20.65 22.69
CA GLU A 232 -15.09 -19.39 21.95
C GLU A 232 -14.33 -18.37 22.77
N CYS A 233 -13.24 -17.81 22.22
CA CYS A 233 -12.42 -16.79 22.88
C CYS A 233 -12.60 -15.44 22.20
N LYS A 234 -12.69 -14.35 22.98
CA LYS A 234 -12.67 -12.98 22.47
C LYS A 234 -11.27 -12.63 21.97
N THR A 235 -11.20 -11.96 20.83
CA THR A 235 -9.93 -11.58 20.20
C THR A 235 -9.53 -10.16 20.56
N PHE A 236 -8.24 -9.92 20.77
CA PHE A 236 -7.65 -8.58 20.89
C PHE A 236 -6.36 -8.48 20.08
N TRP A 237 -5.98 -7.27 19.70
CA TRP A 237 -4.87 -6.98 18.79
C TRP A 237 -3.79 -6.15 19.46
N THR A 238 -2.52 -6.41 19.13
CA THR A 238 -1.37 -5.72 19.72
C THR A 238 -0.76 -4.66 18.80
N ASP A 239 -1.33 -4.45 17.61
CA ASP A 239 -0.76 -3.55 16.60
C ASP A 239 -1.10 -2.07 16.81
N GLY A 240 -2.00 -1.76 17.74
CA GLY A 240 -2.41 -0.39 18.06
C GLY A 240 -3.36 0.26 17.05
N TRP A 241 -3.61 -0.37 15.90
CA TRP A 241 -4.45 0.17 14.83
C TRP A 241 -5.73 -0.64 14.60
N SER A 242 -5.76 -1.89 15.07
CA SER A 242 -6.87 -2.81 14.82
C SER A 242 -7.93 -2.75 15.90
N ILE A 243 -9.18 -2.59 15.47
CA ILE A 243 -10.34 -2.42 16.37
C ILE A 243 -11.37 -3.55 16.22
N TRP A 244 -11.11 -4.55 15.38
CA TRP A 244 -12.07 -5.61 15.13
C TRP A 244 -12.21 -6.53 16.33
N ASN A 245 -13.38 -6.47 16.98
CA ASN A 245 -13.72 -7.42 18.02
C ASN A 245 -14.42 -8.62 17.38
N SER A 246 -13.77 -9.79 17.45
CA SER A 246 -14.31 -11.07 17.01
C SER A 246 -14.23 -12.11 18.12
N THR A 247 -14.83 -13.26 17.87
CA THR A 247 -14.51 -14.50 18.58
C THR A 247 -13.75 -15.45 17.67
N VAL A 248 -12.99 -16.35 18.28
CA VAL A 248 -12.36 -17.49 17.60
C VAL A 248 -12.76 -18.78 18.32
N LYS A 249 -13.15 -19.80 17.55
CA LYS A 249 -13.49 -21.12 18.08
C LYS A 249 -12.21 -21.91 18.36
N THR A 250 -12.05 -22.39 19.60
CA THR A 250 -10.87 -23.16 20.02
C THR A 250 -11.05 -23.79 21.40
N GLU A 251 -10.33 -24.89 21.64
CA GLU A 251 -10.17 -25.49 22.97
C GLU A 251 -8.89 -24.98 23.67
N ILE A 252 -8.06 -24.20 22.98
CA ILE A 252 -6.81 -23.66 23.51
C ILE A 252 -7.12 -22.50 24.47
N ILE A 253 -6.57 -22.56 25.67
CA ILE A 253 -6.68 -21.46 26.64
C ILE A 253 -5.70 -20.36 26.25
N ASN A 254 -6.19 -19.12 26.11
CA ASN A 254 -5.41 -17.95 25.71
C ASN A 254 -4.61 -18.16 24.40
N PRO A 255 -5.29 -18.48 23.28
CA PRO A 255 -4.62 -18.81 22.03
C PRO A 255 -3.95 -17.58 21.40
N CYS A 256 -2.96 -17.83 20.56
CA CYS A 256 -2.46 -16.85 19.61
C CYS A 256 -3.19 -17.00 18.27
N LEU A 257 -3.32 -15.91 17.53
CA LEU A 257 -4.10 -15.88 16.30
C LEU A 257 -3.21 -16.00 15.08
N ALA A 258 -3.69 -16.77 14.10
CA ALA A 258 -3.01 -16.99 12.84
C ALA A 258 -4.02 -17.00 11.68
N VAL A 259 -3.51 -16.89 10.46
CA VAL A 259 -4.25 -17.26 9.25
C VAL A 259 -3.70 -18.59 8.75
N ALA A 260 -4.58 -19.57 8.55
CA ALA A 260 -4.28 -20.84 7.89
C ALA A 260 -5.22 -21.02 6.70
N ASN A 261 -4.71 -21.26 5.49
CA ASN A 261 -5.55 -21.53 4.31
C ASN A 261 -6.70 -20.51 4.13
N ARG A 262 -6.39 -19.21 4.27
CA ARG A 262 -7.35 -18.08 4.19
C ARG A 262 -8.43 -18.07 5.28
N THR A 263 -8.27 -18.89 6.31
CA THR A 263 -9.16 -18.92 7.48
C THR A 263 -8.44 -18.37 8.70
N PHE A 264 -9.18 -17.67 9.53
CA PHE A 264 -8.72 -17.18 10.81
C PHE A 264 -8.78 -18.31 11.83
N VAL A 265 -7.66 -18.61 12.49
CA VAL A 265 -7.53 -19.77 13.39
C VAL A 265 -6.81 -19.40 14.69
N ALA A 266 -7.12 -20.16 15.74
CA ALA A 266 -6.42 -20.14 17.01
C ALA A 266 -5.32 -21.23 17.03
N ARG A 267 -4.15 -20.87 17.55
CA ARG A 267 -2.98 -21.75 17.69
C ARG A 267 -2.36 -21.60 19.08
N GLU A 268 -1.57 -22.59 19.49
CA GLU A 268 -0.79 -22.46 20.72
C GLU A 268 0.30 -21.42 20.49
N CYS A 269 0.46 -20.46 21.41
CA CYS A 269 1.45 -19.38 21.23
C CYS A 269 2.90 -19.86 21.11
N ASN A 270 3.20 -21.08 21.59
CA ASN A 270 4.51 -21.73 21.52
C ASN A 270 4.69 -22.62 20.28
N GLU A 271 3.62 -22.86 19.51
CA GLU A 271 3.70 -23.54 18.20
C GLU A 271 4.64 -22.74 17.30
N LYS A 272 5.39 -23.42 16.44
CA LYS A 272 6.22 -22.74 15.45
C LYS A 272 5.52 -22.77 14.10
N LEU A 273 5.24 -21.58 13.56
CA LEU A 273 4.62 -21.42 12.24
C LEU A 273 5.65 -20.94 11.23
N GLU A 274 5.34 -21.17 9.96
CA GLU A 274 6.24 -20.95 8.83
C GLU A 274 6.35 -19.49 8.39
N GLY A 275 5.50 -18.60 8.92
CA GLY A 275 5.56 -17.20 8.56
C GLY A 275 4.90 -16.23 9.53
N ALA A 276 5.10 -14.95 9.26
CA ALA A 276 4.45 -13.81 9.90
C ALA A 276 3.84 -12.88 8.86
N LEU A 277 2.65 -12.35 9.14
CA LEU A 277 2.08 -11.27 8.35
C LEU A 277 2.41 -9.94 9.05
N CYS A 278 3.42 -9.23 8.55
CA CYS A 278 3.83 -7.96 9.11
C CYS A 278 3.14 -6.80 8.40
N ALA A 279 2.87 -5.74 9.14
CA ALA A 279 2.22 -4.53 8.67
C ALA A 279 2.92 -3.28 9.21
N TRP A 280 2.76 -2.18 8.49
CA TRP A 280 3.18 -0.86 8.96
C TRP A 280 2.27 0.20 8.37
N ASP A 281 2.10 1.29 9.10
CA ASP A 281 1.36 2.43 8.59
C ASP A 281 2.08 3.04 7.38
N PHE A 282 1.32 3.19 6.31
CA PHE A 282 1.74 3.87 5.09
C PHE A 282 1.26 5.34 5.05
N SER A 283 0.40 5.70 6.00
CA SER A 283 -0.22 7.03 6.14
C SER A 283 0.66 7.98 6.94
N GLU A 284 1.40 7.47 7.94
CA GLU A 284 2.42 8.21 8.68
C GLU A 284 3.73 8.35 7.89
N PHE A 285 3.66 9.13 6.82
CA PHE A 285 4.72 10.06 6.46
C PHE A 285 4.13 11.47 6.43
#